data_AF-A0A6A6K6Y8-F1
#
_entry.id   AF-A0A6A6K6Y8-F1
#
_cell.length_a   1.000
_cell.length_b   1.000
_cell.length_c   1.000
_cell.angle_alpha   90.00
_cell.angle_beta   90.00
_cell.angle_gamma   90.00
#
_symmetry.space_group_name_H-M   'P 1'
#
loop_
_entity.id
_entity.type
_entity.pdbx_description
1 polymer ?
#
loop_
_entity_poly.entity_id
_entity_poly.type
_entity_poly.pdbx_seq_one_letter_code
_entity_poly.pdbx_strand_id
1 'polypeptide(L)'
;MALSTLSSKSLYSNTYSLSQPHRHQPALFLLPGNRSHKSISLPSITAVHAAEPAKNTVSVKESRAPSAPGTGKWTLDSWKTKKALQLPEYPDANELESVLKTIETFPPIVFAGEARSLEERLAEAAMGNAFLLQGMGVVLMFGGQMPVIKVGRMAGQFAKPRSDPFEEKNGVKLPSYKGDNINGDAFDEKSRIPDPQRLIRAYTQSAATLNLLRAFATGGYAAMQRVTQWNLDFAEHSEQGDRYQELAYRVDEALGFMAAAGLTVEHPVMTTTEFWTSHECLHLPYEQSLTRLDSTSGLYYDCSAHMLWCGERTRQLDGAHVEFLKGISNPLGIKAEVRAFFDVHDQEGSHPGGIHLEMTGQNVTECIGGSRTVTFDDLGSRYHTHCDPRLNASQSLELAFIIAERLRKRRMGTQHLLSLSL
;
A
#
# COMPACT_ATOMS: atom_id res chain seq x y z
N MET A 1 32.45 23.90 12.40
CA MET A 1 32.32 24.88 13.50
C MET A 1 31.66 26.14 12.96
N ALA A 2 30.88 26.80 13.81
CA ALA A 2 30.02 27.98 13.58
C ALA A 2 28.60 27.69 13.05
N LEU A 3 27.72 27.43 14.03
CA LEU A 3 26.28 27.61 13.99
C LEU A 3 25.92 29.10 13.83
N SER A 4 24.80 29.42 13.17
CA SER A 4 24.02 30.61 13.53
C SER A 4 22.53 30.37 13.31
N THR A 5 21.87 30.09 14.43
CA THR A 5 20.45 30.24 14.71
C THR A 5 19.98 31.69 14.48
N LEU A 6 18.82 31.90 13.86
CA LEU A 6 18.10 33.16 13.99
C LEU A 6 16.67 32.93 14.48
N SER A 7 16.44 33.55 15.63
CA SER A 7 15.27 33.50 16.49
C SER A 7 14.18 34.44 16.00
N SER A 8 12.94 33.96 16.07
CA SER A 8 11.71 34.74 16.08
C SER A 8 11.64 35.68 17.28
N LYS A 9 11.40 36.99 17.07
CA LYS A 9 10.40 37.82 17.78
C LYS A 9 10.56 39.33 17.52
N SER A 10 9.39 39.96 17.50
CA SER A 10 9.09 41.40 17.68
C SER A 10 8.98 42.23 16.40
N LEU A 11 7.74 42.64 16.08
CA LEU A 11 7.28 44.01 16.31
C LEU A 11 5.77 44.09 16.00
N TYR A 12 4.95 44.09 17.06
CA TYR A 12 3.57 44.58 17.02
C TYR A 12 3.59 46.04 17.48
N SER A 13 3.14 46.97 16.63
CA SER A 13 2.44 48.17 17.08
C SER A 13 1.49 48.64 15.98
N ASN A 14 0.19 48.44 16.17
CA ASN A 14 -0.77 49.51 15.95
C ASN A 14 -2.08 49.19 16.66
N THR A 15 -2.45 50.13 17.52
CA THR A 15 -3.63 50.17 18.37
C THR A 15 -4.82 50.74 17.63
N TYR A 16 -5.95 50.03 17.61
CA TYR A 16 -7.28 50.64 17.60
C TYR A 16 -8.21 49.83 18.50
N SER A 17 -8.94 50.54 19.35
CA SER A 17 -9.77 50.02 20.45
C SER A 17 -11.27 50.16 20.13
N LEU A 18 -12.07 49.36 20.86
CA LEU A 18 -13.54 49.33 20.99
C LEU A 18 -14.26 48.52 19.90
N SER A 19 -15.09 47.49 20.16
CA SER A 19 -15.86 47.11 21.36
C SER A 19 -16.34 45.64 21.24
N GLN A 20 -16.45 44.90 22.35
CA GLN A 20 -17.09 43.56 22.43
C GLN A 20 -18.61 43.70 22.60
N PRO A 21 -19.42 42.65 22.29
CA PRO A 21 -19.87 41.82 23.41
C PRO A 21 -20.12 40.30 23.12
N HIS A 22 -20.13 39.56 24.23
CA HIS A 22 -20.74 38.23 24.51
C HIS A 22 -20.08 36.92 24.02
N ARG A 23 -19.37 36.27 24.95
CA ARG A 23 -19.09 34.82 24.98
C ARG A 23 -20.30 34.06 25.53
N HIS A 24 -20.79 33.08 24.79
CA HIS A 24 -21.60 31.98 25.34
C HIS A 24 -20.67 30.85 25.81
N GLN A 25 -20.64 30.59 27.11
CA GLN A 25 -20.17 29.32 27.68
C GLN A 25 -21.37 28.35 27.73
N PRO A 26 -21.23 27.09 27.30
CA PRO A 26 -22.19 26.06 27.68
C PRO A 26 -21.83 25.49 29.06
N ALA A 27 -22.80 25.53 29.96
CA ALA A 27 -22.72 24.96 31.30
C ALA A 27 -22.75 23.43 31.26
N LEU A 28 -21.78 22.78 31.92
CA LEU A 28 -21.82 21.35 32.24
C LEU A 28 -22.74 21.14 33.45
N PHE A 29 -23.88 20.47 33.23
CA PHE A 29 -24.70 19.90 34.30
C PHE A 29 -24.21 18.48 34.63
N LEU A 30 -23.71 18.29 35.85
CA LEU A 30 -23.48 16.98 36.46
C LEU A 30 -24.77 16.50 37.13
N LEU A 31 -25.26 15.32 36.74
CA LEU A 31 -26.29 14.57 37.48
C LEU A 31 -25.67 13.26 38.02
N PRO A 32 -25.94 12.87 39.28
CA PRO A 32 -25.47 11.60 39.83
C PRO A 32 -26.46 10.48 39.51
N GLY A 33 -25.96 9.31 39.10
CA GLY A 33 -26.81 8.17 38.74
C GLY A 33 -26.08 6.84 38.80
N ASN A 34 -26.08 6.24 39.98
CA ASN A 34 -25.61 4.90 40.30
C ASN A 34 -26.42 3.83 39.54
N ARG A 35 -25.82 3.01 38.65
CA ARG A 35 -26.44 1.76 38.14
C ARG A 35 -25.42 0.65 37.82
N SER A 36 -25.83 -0.56 38.17
CA SER A 36 -25.14 -1.84 38.16
C SER A 36 -24.68 -2.33 36.79
N HIS A 37 -23.54 -3.02 36.78
CA HIS A 37 -22.99 -3.72 35.62
C HIS A 37 -23.88 -4.91 35.22
N LYS A 38 -24.48 -4.84 34.03
CA LYS A 38 -24.92 -6.02 33.26
C LYS A 38 -24.08 -6.07 31.99
N SER A 39 -23.45 -7.21 31.71
CA SER A 39 -22.71 -7.45 30.47
C SER A 39 -23.68 -7.50 29.28
N ILE A 40 -23.58 -6.54 28.37
CA ILE A 40 -24.33 -6.51 27.12
C ILE A 40 -23.43 -7.15 26.05
N SER A 41 -23.87 -8.26 25.47
CA SER A 41 -23.24 -8.81 24.25
C SER A 41 -23.60 -7.89 23.08
N LEU A 42 -22.60 -7.19 22.53
CA LEU A 42 -22.78 -6.37 21.34
C LEU A 42 -22.80 -7.29 20.09
N PRO A 43 -23.72 -7.09 19.13
CA PRO A 43 -23.69 -7.81 17.87
C PRO A 43 -22.45 -7.41 17.05
N SER A 44 -21.91 -8.39 16.31
CA SER A 44 -20.85 -8.20 15.31
C SER A 44 -21.22 -7.07 14.34
N ILE A 45 -20.29 -6.14 14.08
CA ILE A 45 -20.48 -5.06 13.11
C ILE A 45 -20.57 -5.67 11.71
N THR A 46 -21.80 -5.86 11.22
CA THR A 46 -22.07 -6.04 9.79
C THR A 46 -21.81 -4.71 9.09
N ALA A 47 -21.05 -4.73 8.00
CA ALA A 47 -20.60 -3.55 7.27
C ALA A 47 -21.72 -2.52 7.00
N VAL A 48 -21.41 -1.24 7.20
CA VAL A 48 -22.26 -0.10 6.82
C VAL A 48 -22.58 -0.15 5.33
N HIS A 49 -23.87 -0.02 5.00
CA HIS A 49 -24.39 0.03 3.62
C HIS A 49 -23.63 1.06 2.78
N ALA A 50 -23.05 0.62 1.66
CA ALA A 50 -22.60 1.52 0.61
C ALA A 50 -23.83 2.14 -0.09
N ALA A 51 -23.74 3.41 -0.48
CA ALA A 51 -24.73 4.05 -1.35
C ALA A 51 -24.79 3.32 -2.71
N GLU A 52 -26.00 3.18 -3.27
CA GLU A 52 -26.24 2.48 -4.54
C GLU A 52 -25.42 3.07 -5.69
N PRO A 53 -24.73 2.25 -6.50
CA PRO A 53 -24.10 2.73 -7.72
C PRO A 53 -25.17 3.02 -8.80
N ALA A 54 -24.87 4.01 -9.66
CA ALA A 54 -25.73 4.39 -10.78
C ALA A 54 -26.01 3.18 -11.70
N LYS A 55 -27.29 2.98 -12.02
CA LYS A 55 -27.78 1.90 -12.88
C LYS A 55 -27.20 2.02 -14.29
N ASN A 56 -26.20 1.21 -14.61
CA ASN A 56 -25.93 0.75 -15.97
C ASN A 56 -25.69 -0.76 -15.92
N THR A 57 -26.69 -1.51 -16.38
CA THR A 57 -26.70 -2.97 -16.35
C THR A 57 -25.98 -3.51 -17.58
N VAL A 58 -24.76 -4.04 -17.40
CA VAL A 58 -24.15 -4.94 -18.38
C VAL A 58 -24.19 -6.34 -17.76
N SER A 59 -24.89 -7.26 -18.42
CA SER A 59 -25.05 -8.64 -17.96
C SER A 59 -23.80 -9.45 -18.32
N VAL A 60 -22.88 -9.58 -17.35
CA VAL A 60 -21.74 -10.50 -17.47
C VAL A 60 -22.20 -11.89 -17.04
N LYS A 61 -22.12 -12.86 -17.97
CA LYS A 61 -22.31 -14.28 -17.65
C LYS A 61 -21.13 -14.76 -16.80
N GLU A 62 -21.40 -15.22 -15.58
CA GLU A 62 -20.42 -15.90 -14.73
C GLU A 62 -19.85 -17.12 -15.46
N SER A 63 -18.57 -17.07 -15.82
CA SER A 63 -17.81 -18.25 -16.23
C SER A 63 -17.13 -18.82 -14.99
N ARG A 64 -17.72 -19.87 -14.43
CA ARG A 64 -17.16 -20.56 -13.25
C ARG A 64 -15.97 -21.40 -13.71
N ALA A 65 -14.77 -21.03 -13.29
CA ALA A 65 -13.57 -21.85 -13.49
C ALA A 65 -13.76 -23.25 -12.86
N PRO A 66 -13.26 -24.34 -13.49
CA PRO A 66 -13.44 -25.68 -12.96
C PRO A 66 -12.66 -25.88 -11.66
N SER A 67 -13.37 -26.32 -10.62
CA SER A 67 -12.79 -26.64 -9.31
C SER A 67 -11.93 -27.92 -9.39
N ALA A 68 -10.65 -27.81 -9.07
CA ALA A 68 -9.75 -28.96 -8.89
C ALA A 68 -10.17 -29.82 -7.67
N PRO A 69 -9.90 -31.14 -7.67
CA PRO A 69 -10.33 -32.03 -6.60
C PRO A 69 -9.33 -32.07 -5.43
N GLY A 70 -9.79 -31.83 -4.19
CA GLY A 70 -9.01 -32.03 -2.96
C GLY A 70 -9.54 -31.34 -1.69
N THR A 71 -10.37 -32.07 -0.93
CA THR A 71 -10.65 -32.01 0.53
C THR A 71 -11.15 -30.71 1.20
N GLY A 72 -12.40 -30.74 1.69
CA GLY A 72 -12.97 -29.80 2.67
C GLY A 72 -13.57 -28.51 2.09
N LYS A 73 -14.74 -28.08 2.60
CA LYS A 73 -15.29 -26.74 2.32
C LYS A 73 -14.44 -25.73 3.08
N TRP A 74 -13.91 -24.72 2.38
CA TRP A 74 -13.12 -23.65 3.01
C TRP A 74 -13.94 -22.94 4.11
N THR A 75 -13.26 -22.61 5.20
CA THR A 75 -13.76 -21.76 6.28
C THR A 75 -12.66 -20.78 6.69
N LEU A 76 -13.03 -19.69 7.36
CA LEU A 76 -12.08 -18.69 7.83
C LEU A 76 -10.97 -19.28 8.73
N ASP A 77 -11.26 -20.36 9.46
CA ASP A 77 -10.32 -21.06 10.35
C ASP A 77 -9.57 -22.23 9.68
N SER A 78 -9.87 -22.57 8.41
CA SER A 78 -9.33 -23.76 7.74
C SER A 78 -7.80 -23.80 7.68
N TRP A 79 -7.15 -22.63 7.60
CA TRP A 79 -5.69 -22.48 7.62
C TRP A 79 -5.05 -23.03 8.90
N LYS A 80 -5.76 -23.03 10.04
CA LYS A 80 -5.25 -23.53 11.33
C LYS A 80 -4.96 -25.04 11.31
N THR A 81 -5.55 -25.77 10.36
CA THR A 81 -5.28 -27.20 10.15
C THR A 81 -4.05 -27.46 9.27
N LYS A 82 -3.46 -26.42 8.69
CA LYS A 82 -2.30 -26.48 7.81
C LYS A 82 -1.05 -26.04 8.56
N LYS A 83 0.12 -26.37 8.01
CA LYS A 83 1.40 -25.89 8.55
C LYS A 83 1.57 -24.40 8.24
N ALA A 84 1.63 -23.57 9.28
CA ALA A 84 1.97 -22.15 9.15
C ALA A 84 3.47 -21.93 9.41
N LEU A 85 4.13 -21.18 8.53
CA LEU A 85 5.53 -20.77 8.70
C LEU A 85 5.61 -19.31 9.16
N GLN A 86 6.75 -18.91 9.72
CA GLN A 86 7.08 -17.51 10.04
C GLN A 86 6.22 -16.84 11.13
N LEU A 87 5.24 -17.53 11.70
CA LEU A 87 4.46 -17.00 12.83
C LEU A 87 5.33 -16.80 14.08
N PRO A 88 5.04 -15.79 14.91
CA PRO A 88 5.67 -15.64 16.22
C PRO A 88 5.10 -16.63 17.25
N GLU A 89 5.90 -16.89 18.28
CA GLU A 89 5.44 -17.54 19.51
C GLU A 89 5.23 -16.46 20.56
N TYR A 90 3.98 -16.24 20.95
CA TYR A 90 3.64 -15.26 21.99
C TYR A 90 3.76 -15.90 23.38
N PRO A 91 4.28 -15.18 24.39
CA PRO A 91 4.40 -15.72 25.75
C PRO A 91 3.07 -16.10 26.40
N ASP A 92 1.99 -15.37 26.07
CA ASP A 92 0.64 -15.61 26.58
C ASP A 92 -0.36 -15.73 25.42
N ALA A 93 -0.87 -16.95 25.22
CA ALA A 93 -1.87 -17.24 24.19
C ALA A 93 -3.25 -16.63 24.50
N ASN A 94 -3.61 -16.49 25.78
CA ASN A 94 -4.88 -15.88 26.18
C ASN A 94 -4.86 -14.37 25.93
N GLU A 95 -3.72 -13.72 26.17
CA GLU A 95 -3.55 -12.31 25.82
C GLU A 95 -3.68 -12.11 24.30
N LEU A 96 -3.02 -12.95 23.51
CA LEU A 96 -3.15 -12.91 22.05
C LEU A 96 -4.62 -13.06 21.62
N GLU A 97 -5.33 -14.05 22.14
CA GLU A 97 -6.74 -14.26 21.81
C GLU A 97 -7.62 -13.06 22.19
N SER A 98 -7.38 -12.47 23.37
CA SER A 98 -8.09 -11.28 23.83
C SER A 98 -7.88 -10.08 22.89
N VAL A 99 -6.64 -9.86 22.46
CA VAL A 99 -6.30 -8.81 21.49
C VAL A 99 -6.95 -9.06 20.13
N LEU A 100 -6.92 -10.29 19.63
CA LEU A 100 -7.52 -10.64 18.34
C LEU A 100 -9.03 -10.42 18.35
N LYS A 101 -9.72 -10.87 19.41
CA LYS A 101 -11.15 -10.59 19.63
C LYS A 101 -11.47 -9.10 19.68
N THR A 102 -10.55 -8.30 20.22
CA THR A 102 -10.70 -6.84 20.24
C THR A 102 -10.65 -6.28 18.82
N ILE A 103 -9.67 -6.70 18.01
CA ILE A 103 -9.51 -6.27 16.62
C ILE A 103 -10.71 -6.69 15.75
N GLU A 104 -11.31 -7.86 15.98
CA GLU A 104 -12.52 -8.31 15.28
C GLU A 104 -13.67 -7.30 15.39
N THR A 105 -13.77 -6.59 16.53
CA THR A 105 -14.80 -5.55 16.77
C THR A 105 -14.49 -4.19 16.14
N PHE A 106 -13.25 -3.97 15.69
CA PHE A 106 -12.89 -2.71 15.06
C PHE A 106 -13.50 -2.58 13.66
N PRO A 107 -13.67 -1.35 13.14
CA PRO A 107 -14.00 -1.16 11.74
C PRO A 107 -13.00 -1.86 10.79
N PRO A 108 -13.41 -2.23 9.58
CA PRO A 108 -12.46 -2.64 8.54
C PRO A 108 -11.55 -1.46 8.15
N ILE A 109 -10.32 -1.77 7.70
CA ILE A 109 -9.40 -0.75 7.16
C ILE A 109 -9.86 -0.36 5.75
N VAL A 110 -10.28 -1.34 4.94
CA VAL A 110 -10.82 -1.13 3.58
C VAL A 110 -12.20 -1.75 3.42
N PHE A 111 -13.03 -1.21 2.54
CA PHE A 111 -14.32 -1.79 2.21
C PHE A 111 -14.18 -2.85 1.09
N ALA A 112 -14.97 -3.93 1.16
CA ALA A 112 -14.94 -5.03 0.18
C ALA A 112 -15.21 -4.56 -1.26
N GLY A 113 -16.10 -3.57 -1.43
CA GLY A 113 -16.35 -2.96 -2.74
C GLY A 113 -15.13 -2.29 -3.35
N GLU A 114 -14.22 -1.74 -2.53
CA GLU A 114 -12.99 -1.13 -3.02
C GLU A 114 -11.99 -2.18 -3.51
N ALA A 115 -11.94 -3.35 -2.86
CA ALA A 115 -11.15 -4.49 -3.32
C ALA A 115 -11.67 -5.05 -4.66
N ARG A 116 -13.00 -5.09 -4.86
CA ARG A 116 -13.60 -5.45 -6.16
C ARG A 116 -13.28 -4.43 -7.25
N SER A 117 -13.38 -3.14 -6.94
CA SER A 117 -12.98 -2.10 -7.89
C SER A 117 -11.50 -2.27 -8.27
N LEU A 118 -10.61 -2.58 -7.31
CA LEU A 118 -9.22 -2.90 -7.64
C LEU A 118 -9.10 -4.14 -8.54
N GLU A 119 -9.87 -5.20 -8.29
CA GLU A 119 -9.90 -6.40 -9.15
C GLU A 119 -10.25 -6.05 -10.60
N GLU A 120 -11.27 -5.22 -10.82
CA GLU A 120 -11.65 -4.73 -12.15
C GLU A 120 -10.50 -3.96 -12.82
N ARG A 121 -9.81 -3.08 -12.07
CA ARG A 121 -8.65 -2.36 -12.59
C ARG A 121 -7.52 -3.33 -12.94
N LEU A 122 -7.26 -4.34 -12.10
CA LEU A 122 -6.23 -5.34 -12.36
C LEU A 122 -6.58 -6.23 -13.56
N ALA A 123 -7.86 -6.48 -13.82
CA ALA A 123 -8.31 -7.14 -15.04
C ALA A 123 -7.94 -6.31 -16.29
N GLU A 124 -8.13 -5.00 -16.26
CA GLU A 124 -7.65 -4.11 -17.34
C GLU A 124 -6.14 -4.24 -17.55
N ALA A 125 -5.37 -4.35 -16.47
CA ALA A 125 -3.92 -4.56 -16.58
C ALA A 125 -3.54 -5.93 -17.16
N ALA A 126 -4.23 -7.00 -16.75
CA ALA A 126 -4.06 -8.33 -17.31
C ALA A 126 -4.41 -8.40 -18.81
N MET A 127 -5.35 -7.56 -19.25
CA MET A 127 -5.75 -7.41 -20.65
C MET A 127 -4.87 -6.43 -21.45
N GLY A 128 -3.86 -5.80 -20.83
CA GLY A 128 -2.96 -4.86 -21.49
C GLY A 128 -3.48 -3.43 -21.63
N ASN A 129 -4.63 -3.11 -21.02
CA ASN A 129 -5.28 -1.79 -21.04
C ASN A 129 -4.82 -0.87 -19.91
N ALA A 130 -4.10 -1.39 -18.93
CA ALA A 130 -3.52 -0.64 -17.82
C ALA A 130 -2.19 -1.26 -17.37
N PHE A 131 -1.47 -0.59 -16.47
CA PHE A 131 -0.26 -1.13 -15.86
C PHE A 131 -0.28 -0.89 -14.35
N LEU A 132 -0.04 -1.93 -13.55
CA LEU A 132 0.12 -1.76 -12.10
C LEU A 132 1.54 -1.29 -11.77
N LEU A 133 1.67 -0.22 -10.99
CA LEU A 133 2.94 0.20 -10.42
C LEU A 133 2.76 0.79 -9.02
N GLN A 134 3.66 0.39 -8.13
CA GLN A 134 3.87 1.05 -6.85
C GLN A 134 4.77 2.28 -7.02
N GLY A 135 4.20 3.48 -7.01
CA GLY A 135 4.95 4.75 -7.12
C GLY A 135 5.18 5.26 -8.55
N MET A 136 5.68 6.49 -8.70
CA MET A 136 6.09 7.12 -9.98
C MET A 136 5.06 7.10 -11.12
N GLY A 137 3.77 7.09 -10.81
CA GLY A 137 2.71 6.87 -11.80
C GLY A 137 2.72 7.85 -12.98
N VAL A 138 3.08 9.12 -12.78
CA VAL A 138 3.10 10.11 -13.87
C VAL A 138 4.12 9.78 -14.96
N VAL A 139 5.27 9.24 -14.60
CA VAL A 139 6.33 8.85 -15.54
C VAL A 139 5.82 7.75 -16.46
N LEU A 140 5.09 6.77 -15.93
CA LEU A 140 4.52 5.68 -16.71
C LEU A 140 3.29 6.11 -17.51
N MET A 141 2.41 6.93 -16.93
CA MET A 141 1.25 7.45 -17.65
C MET A 141 1.68 8.26 -18.87
N PHE A 142 2.67 9.14 -18.72
CA PHE A 142 3.16 9.95 -19.83
C PHE A 142 4.06 9.16 -20.79
N GLY A 143 5.04 8.42 -20.25
CA GLY A 143 6.03 7.71 -21.06
C GLY A 143 5.48 6.45 -21.73
N GLY A 144 4.68 5.66 -21.00
CA GLY A 144 4.01 4.45 -21.50
C GLY A 144 2.68 4.72 -22.21
N GLN A 145 2.07 5.90 -21.99
CA GLN A 145 0.80 6.31 -22.59
C GLN A 145 -0.35 5.33 -22.31
N MET A 146 -0.46 4.91 -21.05
CA MET A 146 -1.51 4.02 -20.58
C MET A 146 -1.92 4.33 -19.13
N PRO A 147 -3.15 3.97 -18.71
CA PRO A 147 -3.57 4.08 -17.32
C PRO A 147 -2.64 3.33 -16.35
N VAL A 148 -2.36 3.93 -15.19
CA VAL A 148 -1.53 3.32 -14.14
C VAL A 148 -2.34 3.08 -12.88
N ILE A 149 -2.31 1.85 -12.39
CA ILE A 149 -2.97 1.40 -11.15
C ILE A 149 -1.96 1.53 -10.01
N LYS A 150 -2.26 2.38 -9.03
CA LYS A 150 -1.33 2.79 -7.96
C LYS A 150 -1.59 2.00 -6.68
N VAL A 151 -0.83 0.93 -6.47
CA VAL A 151 -0.94 0.08 -5.27
C VAL A 151 0.30 0.28 -4.39
N GLY A 152 0.12 0.77 -3.16
CA GLY A 152 1.21 1.05 -2.22
C GLY A 152 1.40 -0.05 -1.17
N ARG A 153 2.65 -0.34 -0.80
CA ARG A 153 3.02 -1.12 0.40
C ARG A 153 2.91 -0.24 1.65
N MET A 154 1.69 0.14 2.00
CA MET A 154 1.39 1.11 3.07
C MET A 154 0.17 0.65 3.86
N ALA A 155 0.03 1.17 5.08
CA ALA A 155 -1.11 0.91 5.96
C ALA A 155 -1.35 -0.59 6.26
N GLY A 156 -0.29 -1.34 6.54
CA GLY A 156 -0.39 -2.76 6.92
C GLY A 156 0.92 -3.54 6.82
N GLN A 157 1.92 -3.01 6.11
CA GLN A 157 3.20 -3.67 5.86
C GLN A 157 4.16 -3.67 7.08
N PHE A 158 3.76 -4.31 8.18
CA PHE A 158 4.54 -4.39 9.41
C PHE A 158 5.30 -5.70 9.55
N ALA A 159 4.63 -6.84 9.38
CA ALA A 159 5.23 -8.15 9.60
C ALA A 159 6.31 -8.47 8.56
N LYS A 160 7.35 -9.18 8.98
CA LYS A 160 8.54 -9.50 8.18
C LYS A 160 8.94 -10.96 8.38
N PRO A 161 9.07 -11.74 7.29
CA PRO A 161 9.61 -13.08 7.39
C PRO A 161 11.14 -13.00 7.59
N ARG A 162 11.72 -13.95 8.32
CA ARG A 162 13.16 -14.00 8.60
C ARG A 162 13.75 -15.33 8.14
N SER A 163 14.94 -15.27 7.56
CA SER A 163 15.71 -16.45 7.19
C SER A 163 16.19 -17.22 8.43
N ASP A 164 16.61 -16.49 9.46
CA ASP A 164 17.04 -17.04 10.75
C ASP A 164 16.09 -16.59 11.87
N PRO A 165 15.56 -17.50 12.71
CA PRO A 165 14.77 -17.14 13.88
C PRO A 165 15.54 -16.30 14.91
N PHE A 166 16.88 -16.27 14.87
CA PHE A 166 17.72 -15.50 15.78
C PHE A 166 18.65 -14.54 15.05
N GLU A 167 18.99 -13.45 15.72
CA GLU A 167 19.99 -12.47 15.32
C GLU A 167 21.11 -12.49 16.36
N GLU A 168 22.36 -12.55 15.91
CA GLU A 168 23.53 -12.58 16.78
C GLU A 168 24.39 -11.32 16.56
N LYS A 169 24.73 -10.61 17.64
CA LYS A 169 25.64 -9.47 17.63
C LYS A 169 26.60 -9.56 18.81
N ASN A 170 27.90 -9.44 18.54
CA ASN A 170 28.94 -9.43 19.58
C ASN A 170 28.84 -10.63 20.55
N GLY A 171 28.49 -11.82 20.04
CA GLY A 171 28.33 -13.04 20.83
C GLY A 171 27.02 -13.16 21.62
N VAL A 172 26.11 -12.18 21.53
CA VAL A 172 24.76 -12.24 22.12
C VAL A 172 23.77 -12.66 21.06
N LYS A 173 22.97 -13.70 21.33
CA LYS A 173 21.96 -14.25 20.42
C LYS A 173 20.55 -13.96 20.95
N LEU A 174 19.75 -13.22 20.18
CA LEU A 174 18.37 -12.85 20.53
C LEU A 174 17.39 -13.23 19.41
N PRO A 175 16.08 -13.37 19.69
CA PRO A 175 15.09 -13.57 18.63
C PRO A 175 15.18 -12.46 17.57
N SER A 176 15.05 -12.84 16.31
CA SER A 176 15.03 -11.91 15.19
C SER A 176 13.86 -10.93 15.30
N TYR A 177 14.09 -9.68 14.92
CA TYR A 177 13.03 -8.70 14.72
C TYR A 177 12.11 -9.17 13.57
N LYS A 178 10.81 -9.32 13.83
CA LYS A 178 9.82 -9.85 12.88
C LYS A 178 8.85 -8.77 12.38
N GLY A 179 9.12 -7.50 12.67
CA GLY A 179 8.24 -6.40 12.32
C GLY A 179 7.52 -5.80 13.53
N ASP A 180 7.16 -4.52 13.41
CA ASP A 180 6.64 -3.72 14.52
C ASP A 180 5.33 -4.22 15.11
N ASN A 181 4.54 -4.99 14.34
CA ASN A 181 3.31 -5.63 14.80
C ASN A 181 3.57 -6.91 15.62
N ILE A 182 4.83 -7.37 15.72
CA ILE A 182 5.23 -8.57 16.46
C ILE A 182 6.16 -8.20 17.62
N ASN A 183 7.32 -7.61 17.35
CA ASN A 183 8.32 -7.25 18.37
C ASN A 183 9.07 -5.95 17.98
N GLY A 184 9.99 -5.50 18.83
CA GLY A 184 10.79 -4.29 18.64
C GLY A 184 12.10 -4.53 17.89
N ASP A 185 12.58 -3.51 17.20
CA ASP A 185 13.82 -3.50 16.41
C ASP A 185 15.09 -3.44 17.29
N ALA A 186 15.01 -2.76 18.43
CA ALA A 186 16.08 -2.66 19.42
C ALA A 186 16.63 -4.05 19.80
N PHE A 187 17.97 -4.16 19.86
CA PHE A 187 18.67 -5.42 20.11
C PHE A 187 18.84 -5.65 21.62
N ASP A 188 17.72 -5.88 22.29
CA ASP A 188 17.65 -6.21 23.71
C ASP A 188 16.55 -7.25 23.96
N GLU A 189 16.69 -8.03 25.04
CA GLU A 189 15.78 -9.15 25.34
C GLU A 189 14.32 -8.72 25.42
N LYS A 190 14.05 -7.61 26.12
CA LYS A 190 12.69 -7.08 26.31
C LYS A 190 12.05 -6.71 24.97
N SER A 191 12.78 -6.00 24.11
CA SER A 191 12.26 -5.57 22.82
C SER A 191 11.99 -6.74 21.88
N ARG A 192 12.73 -7.85 22.00
CA ARG A 192 12.59 -9.00 21.08
C ARG A 192 11.47 -9.98 21.44
N ILE A 193 10.88 -9.89 22.63
CA ILE A 193 9.72 -10.68 23.02
C ILE A 193 8.49 -10.25 22.19
N PRO A 194 7.78 -11.18 21.53
CA PRO A 194 6.52 -10.86 20.86
C PRO A 194 5.45 -10.34 21.82
N ASP A 195 4.83 -9.22 21.46
CA ASP A 195 3.84 -8.51 22.27
C ASP A 195 2.52 -8.38 21.49
N PRO A 196 1.42 -9.05 21.91
CA PRO A 196 0.15 -8.98 21.21
C PRO A 196 -0.41 -7.57 21.05
N GLN A 197 -0.15 -6.65 21.99
CA GLN A 197 -0.66 -5.27 21.93
C GLN A 197 -0.16 -4.50 20.69
N ARG A 198 0.96 -4.94 20.12
CA ARG A 198 1.49 -4.40 18.86
C ARG A 198 0.54 -4.62 17.68
N LEU A 199 -0.34 -5.61 17.72
CA LEU A 199 -1.37 -5.83 16.69
C LEU A 199 -2.42 -4.71 16.68
N ILE A 200 -2.84 -4.22 17.86
CA ILE A 200 -3.76 -3.08 17.99
C ILE A 200 -3.06 -1.80 17.54
N ARG A 201 -1.79 -1.62 17.91
CA ARG A 201 -0.99 -0.48 17.43
C ARG A 201 -0.86 -0.50 15.90
N ALA A 202 -0.58 -1.66 15.32
CA ALA A 202 -0.49 -1.84 13.87
C ALA A 202 -1.80 -1.47 13.18
N TYR A 203 -2.95 -1.98 13.66
CA TYR A 203 -4.27 -1.59 13.15
C TYR A 203 -4.49 -0.06 13.21
N THR A 204 -4.19 0.55 14.36
CA THR A 204 -4.43 1.99 14.55
C THR A 204 -3.55 2.83 13.62
N GLN A 205 -2.28 2.45 13.47
CA GLN A 205 -1.36 3.10 12.54
C GLN A 205 -1.79 2.88 11.07
N SER A 206 -2.27 1.70 10.71
CA SER A 206 -2.82 1.44 9.37
C SER A 206 -4.03 2.32 9.07
N ALA A 207 -5.01 2.36 9.96
CA ALA A 207 -6.22 3.17 9.78
C ALA A 207 -5.87 4.67 9.65
N ALA A 208 -4.99 5.19 10.51
CA ALA A 208 -4.52 6.58 10.43
C ALA A 208 -3.76 6.87 9.13
N THR A 209 -2.87 5.96 8.71
CA THR A 209 -2.09 6.09 7.47
C THR A 209 -3.01 6.10 6.25
N LEU A 210 -3.97 5.17 6.17
CA LEU A 210 -4.90 5.11 5.05
C LEU A 210 -5.83 6.32 5.02
N ASN A 211 -6.29 6.82 6.17
CA ASN A 211 -7.07 8.05 6.23
C ASN A 211 -6.30 9.25 5.63
N LEU A 212 -5.01 9.38 5.96
CA LEU A 212 -4.15 10.41 5.38
C LEU A 212 -3.95 10.20 3.87
N LEU A 213 -3.72 8.97 3.43
CA LEU A 213 -3.57 8.63 2.01
C LEU A 213 -4.83 8.97 1.20
N ARG A 214 -6.02 8.66 1.74
CA ARG A 214 -7.30 9.02 1.13
C ARG A 214 -7.44 10.55 1.01
N ALA A 215 -7.07 11.29 2.05
CA ALA A 215 -7.08 12.75 2.01
C ALA A 215 -6.11 13.32 0.97
N PHE A 216 -4.93 12.72 0.77
CA PHE A 216 -4.02 13.14 -0.31
C PHE A 216 -4.53 12.76 -1.70
N ALA A 217 -5.15 11.59 -1.85
CA ALA A 217 -5.64 11.08 -3.11
C ALA A 217 -6.81 11.91 -3.67
N THR A 218 -7.66 12.48 -2.81
CA THR A 218 -8.86 13.23 -3.22
C THR A 218 -8.82 14.73 -2.87
N GLY A 219 -7.97 15.14 -1.92
CA GLY A 219 -7.88 16.53 -1.41
C GLY A 219 -6.96 17.44 -2.21
N GLY A 220 -6.68 17.14 -3.48
CA GLY A 220 -5.88 17.98 -4.38
C GLY A 220 -4.35 17.84 -4.23
N TYR A 221 -3.84 16.97 -3.35
CA TYR A 221 -2.41 16.64 -3.33
C TYR A 221 -1.99 15.86 -4.57
N ALA A 222 -2.87 14.97 -5.05
CA ALA A 222 -2.67 14.16 -6.26
C ALA A 222 -2.98 14.87 -7.59
N ALA A 223 -3.29 16.18 -7.56
CA ALA A 223 -3.67 16.92 -8.76
C ALA A 223 -2.51 16.98 -9.78
N MET A 224 -2.80 16.73 -11.06
CA MET A 224 -1.77 16.60 -12.11
C MET A 224 -0.98 17.89 -12.35
N GLN A 225 -1.54 19.06 -12.04
CA GLN A 225 -0.82 20.34 -12.13
C GLN A 225 0.33 20.44 -11.13
N ARG A 226 0.38 19.56 -10.12
CA ARG A 226 1.41 19.55 -9.09
C ARG A 226 2.60 18.66 -9.44
N VAL A 227 2.65 18.06 -10.63
CA VAL A 227 3.76 17.18 -11.06
C VAL A 227 5.12 17.89 -10.97
N THR A 228 5.16 19.19 -11.28
CA THR A 228 6.35 20.04 -11.14
C THR A 228 6.65 20.42 -9.69
N GLN A 229 5.65 20.37 -8.80
CA GLN A 229 5.78 20.63 -7.36
C GLN A 229 6.07 19.38 -6.54
N TRP A 230 5.92 18.19 -7.12
CA TRP A 230 6.47 16.95 -6.58
C TRP A 230 7.98 17.01 -6.76
N ASN A 231 8.58 17.99 -6.07
CA ASN A 231 10.00 18.21 -6.00
C ASN A 231 10.60 16.98 -5.34
N LEU A 232 11.34 16.28 -6.17
CA LEU A 232 12.22 15.22 -5.75
C LEU A 232 13.51 15.95 -5.39
N ASP A 233 13.69 16.37 -4.14
CA ASP A 233 14.95 17.03 -3.69
C ASP A 233 16.19 16.18 -4.04
N PHE A 234 15.99 14.88 -4.31
CA PHE A 234 17.01 13.93 -4.76
C PHE A 234 17.28 13.94 -6.28
N ALA A 235 16.43 14.58 -7.08
CA ALA A 235 16.57 14.72 -8.53
C ALA A 235 17.50 15.89 -8.91
N GLU A 236 17.74 16.83 -7.98
CA GLU A 236 18.69 17.92 -8.20
C GLU A 236 20.08 17.38 -8.55
N HIS A 237 20.67 17.93 -9.63
CA HIS A 237 22.00 17.58 -10.13
C HIS A 237 22.17 16.09 -10.52
N SER A 238 21.16 15.48 -11.15
CA SER A 238 21.25 14.12 -11.70
C SER A 238 20.64 14.02 -13.09
N GLU A 239 21.20 13.16 -13.94
CA GLU A 239 20.68 12.91 -15.31
C GLU A 239 19.21 12.46 -15.29
N GLN A 240 18.83 11.65 -14.31
CA GLN A 240 17.45 11.16 -14.15
C GLN A 240 16.52 12.28 -13.71
N GLY A 241 17.03 13.22 -12.91
CA GLY A 241 16.32 14.43 -12.56
C GLY A 241 16.10 15.34 -13.75
N ASP A 242 17.11 15.55 -14.60
CA ASP A 242 16.99 16.32 -15.84
C ASP A 242 15.92 15.69 -16.77
N ARG A 243 15.95 14.36 -16.93
CA ARG A 243 14.91 13.62 -17.67
C ARG A 243 13.52 13.76 -17.06
N TYR A 244 13.41 13.80 -15.73
CA TYR A 244 12.13 14.03 -15.04
C TYR A 244 11.63 15.46 -15.23
N GLN A 245 12.51 16.45 -15.19
CA GLN A 245 12.15 17.84 -15.45
C GLN A 245 11.65 18.03 -16.88
N GLU A 246 12.32 17.43 -17.88
CA GLU A 246 11.84 17.43 -19.26
C GLU A 246 10.45 16.77 -19.38
N LEU A 247 10.26 15.61 -18.74
CA LEU A 247 8.96 14.94 -18.72
C LEU A 247 7.89 15.82 -18.06
N ALA A 248 8.19 16.44 -16.92
CA ALA A 248 7.28 17.31 -16.20
C ALA A 248 6.89 18.53 -17.05
N TYR A 249 7.83 19.11 -17.79
CA TYR A 249 7.56 20.21 -18.72
C TYR A 249 6.61 19.78 -19.85
N ARG A 250 6.84 18.59 -20.42
CA ARG A 250 5.96 18.06 -21.47
C ARG A 250 4.57 17.67 -20.96
N VAL A 251 4.46 17.24 -19.70
CA VAL A 251 3.17 17.03 -19.03
C VAL A 251 2.45 18.37 -18.87
N ASP A 252 3.15 19.43 -18.46
CA ASP A 252 2.59 20.77 -18.34
C ASP A 252 2.07 21.31 -19.69
N GLU A 253 2.86 21.18 -20.77
CA GLU A 253 2.41 21.53 -22.13
C GLU A 253 1.15 20.75 -22.54
N ALA A 254 1.10 19.44 -22.25
CA ALA A 254 -0.06 18.62 -22.55
C ALA A 254 -1.30 19.05 -21.75
N LEU A 255 -1.15 19.39 -20.46
CA LEU A 255 -2.24 19.94 -19.64
C LEU A 255 -2.71 21.28 -20.19
N GLY A 256 -1.80 22.15 -20.65
CA GLY A 256 -2.14 23.41 -21.32
C GLY A 256 -2.94 23.20 -22.60
N PHE A 257 -2.55 22.21 -23.42
CA PHE A 257 -3.32 21.81 -24.61
C PHE A 257 -4.71 21.28 -24.24
N MET A 258 -4.82 20.39 -23.24
CA MET A 258 -6.11 19.85 -22.79
C MET A 258 -7.05 20.95 -22.29
N ALA A 259 -6.51 21.91 -21.52
CA ALA A 259 -7.26 23.08 -21.06
C ALA A 259 -7.76 23.93 -22.24
N ALA A 260 -6.90 24.20 -23.23
CA ALA A 260 -7.28 24.92 -24.45
C ALA A 260 -8.34 24.17 -25.29
N ALA A 261 -8.35 22.84 -25.23
CA ALA A 261 -9.34 21.97 -25.89
C ALA A 261 -10.66 21.85 -25.10
N GLY A 262 -10.79 22.49 -23.94
CA GLY A 262 -12.03 22.51 -23.13
C GLY A 262 -12.09 21.47 -22.01
N LEU A 263 -11.03 20.71 -21.76
CA LEU A 263 -10.89 19.87 -20.57
C LEU A 263 -10.29 20.70 -19.45
N THR A 264 -11.15 21.30 -18.63
CA THR A 264 -10.69 22.23 -17.61
C THR A 264 -9.96 21.52 -16.47
N VAL A 265 -9.04 22.27 -15.84
CA VAL A 265 -8.16 21.77 -14.78
C VAL A 265 -8.90 21.37 -13.49
N GLU A 266 -10.16 21.77 -13.36
CA GLU A 266 -11.07 21.45 -12.26
C GLU A 266 -11.77 20.10 -12.44
N HIS A 267 -11.67 19.48 -13.61
CA HIS A 267 -12.30 18.18 -13.86
C HIS A 267 -11.79 17.13 -12.84
N PRO A 268 -12.66 16.26 -12.25
CA PRO A 268 -12.24 15.30 -11.22
C PRO A 268 -11.07 14.38 -11.60
N VAL A 269 -10.97 14.03 -12.89
CA VAL A 269 -9.84 13.25 -13.45
C VAL A 269 -8.50 13.97 -13.34
N MET A 270 -8.50 15.30 -13.28
CA MET A 270 -7.29 16.13 -13.13
C MET A 270 -6.87 16.32 -11.68
N THR A 271 -7.82 16.20 -10.74
CA THR A 271 -7.64 16.63 -9.34
C THR A 271 -7.60 15.48 -8.33
N THR A 272 -8.08 14.30 -8.71
CA THR A 272 -8.10 13.12 -7.85
C THR A 272 -7.36 11.94 -8.48
N THR A 273 -6.93 11.00 -7.64
CA THR A 273 -6.41 9.71 -8.09
C THR A 273 -6.97 8.60 -7.23
N GLU A 274 -7.16 7.43 -7.82
CA GLU A 274 -7.31 6.20 -7.05
C GLU A 274 -5.95 5.80 -6.47
N PHE A 275 -5.96 5.31 -5.23
CA PHE A 275 -4.79 4.76 -4.54
C PHE A 275 -5.22 3.61 -3.67
N TRP A 276 -4.57 2.46 -3.85
CA TRP A 276 -4.87 1.23 -3.11
C TRP A 276 -3.70 0.85 -2.20
N THR A 277 -4.00 0.10 -1.14
CA THR A 277 -3.02 -0.37 -0.17
C THR A 277 -2.83 -1.88 -0.27
N SER A 278 -1.66 -2.33 0.11
CA SER A 278 -1.28 -3.73 0.11
C SER A 278 -0.23 -4.06 1.17
N HIS A 279 -0.22 -5.31 1.60
CA HIS A 279 0.85 -5.88 2.42
C HIS A 279 0.98 -7.40 2.25
N GLU A 280 2.07 -7.95 2.78
CA GLU A 280 2.28 -9.39 2.85
C GLU A 280 1.31 -9.99 3.85
N CYS A 281 0.45 -10.90 3.39
CA CYS A 281 -0.39 -11.70 4.28
C CYS A 281 0.53 -12.68 5.02
N LEU A 282 0.98 -12.28 6.21
CA LEU A 282 2.01 -13.00 6.96
C LEU A 282 1.53 -13.41 8.36
N HIS A 283 0.99 -12.46 9.12
CA HIS A 283 0.52 -12.73 10.48
C HIS A 283 -0.94 -13.20 10.45
N LEU A 284 -1.17 -14.46 10.07
CA LEU A 284 -2.51 -15.03 9.81
C LEU A 284 -3.56 -14.77 10.90
N PRO A 285 -3.25 -14.79 12.21
CA PRO A 285 -4.26 -14.41 13.21
C PRO A 285 -4.77 -12.96 13.07
N TYR A 286 -3.91 -12.04 12.64
CA TYR A 286 -4.26 -10.62 12.42
C TYR A 286 -5.07 -10.43 11.14
N GLU A 287 -4.69 -11.13 10.06
CA GLU A 287 -5.45 -11.13 8.80
C GLU A 287 -6.85 -11.73 9.02
N GLN A 288 -6.93 -12.83 9.78
CA GLN A 288 -8.19 -13.46 10.15
C GLN A 288 -9.11 -12.50 10.91
N SER A 289 -8.60 -11.76 11.90
CA SER A 289 -9.41 -10.84 12.72
C SER A 289 -9.93 -9.63 11.94
N LEU A 290 -9.32 -9.31 10.79
CA LEU A 290 -9.77 -8.24 9.89
C LEU A 290 -10.58 -8.74 8.69
N THR A 291 -10.73 -10.05 8.53
CA THR A 291 -11.51 -10.64 7.44
C THR A 291 -13.02 -10.56 7.69
N ARG A 292 -13.77 -10.02 6.73
CA ARG A 292 -15.22 -9.81 6.82
C ARG A 292 -15.96 -10.53 5.70
N LEU A 293 -17.17 -10.97 6.00
CA LEU A 293 -18.14 -11.41 4.99
C LEU A 293 -18.80 -10.17 4.38
N ASP A 294 -18.65 -10.00 3.07
CA ASP A 294 -19.31 -8.92 2.34
C ASP A 294 -20.80 -9.22 2.19
N SER A 295 -21.66 -8.28 2.59
CA SER A 295 -23.10 -8.47 2.58
C SER A 295 -23.71 -8.46 1.18
N THR A 296 -23.02 -7.88 0.20
CA THR A 296 -23.50 -7.79 -1.19
C THR A 296 -23.17 -9.05 -2.00
N SER A 297 -21.94 -9.55 -1.91
CA SER A 297 -21.47 -10.71 -2.68
C SER A 297 -21.57 -12.04 -1.93
N GLY A 298 -21.67 -12.02 -0.60
CA GLY A 298 -21.60 -13.23 0.22
C GLY A 298 -20.21 -13.88 0.24
N LEU A 299 -19.17 -13.16 -0.20
CA LEU A 299 -17.79 -13.61 -0.23
C LEU A 299 -16.98 -13.01 0.93
N TYR A 300 -15.91 -13.67 1.32
CA TYR A 300 -14.99 -13.17 2.34
C TYR A 300 -13.93 -12.26 1.72
N TYR A 301 -13.67 -11.14 2.37
CA TYR A 301 -12.57 -10.22 2.05
C TYR A 301 -11.74 -10.01 3.29
N ASP A 302 -10.42 -10.12 3.15
CA ASP A 302 -9.53 -9.58 4.16
C ASP A 302 -9.55 -8.06 4.05
N CYS A 303 -10.20 -7.41 5.00
CA CYS A 303 -10.36 -5.96 5.01
C CYS A 303 -9.19 -5.24 5.68
N SER A 304 -8.04 -5.90 5.85
CA SER A 304 -6.79 -5.28 6.30
C SER A 304 -6.15 -4.43 5.19
N ALA A 305 -6.32 -4.79 3.91
CA ALA A 305 -5.84 -4.05 2.74
C ALA A 305 -6.63 -4.39 1.48
N HIS A 306 -6.45 -3.61 0.40
CA HIS A 306 -7.14 -3.84 -0.86
C HIS A 306 -6.59 -5.08 -1.59
N MET A 307 -5.26 -5.24 -1.59
CA MET A 307 -4.54 -6.35 -2.22
C MET A 307 -3.59 -6.98 -1.21
N LEU A 308 -3.45 -8.30 -1.26
CA LEU A 308 -2.50 -9.03 -0.42
C LEU A 308 -1.55 -9.86 -1.29
N TRP A 309 -0.39 -10.25 -0.76
CA TRP A 309 0.46 -11.24 -1.42
C TRP A 309 0.96 -12.30 -0.45
N CYS A 310 1.33 -13.44 -1.02
CA CYS A 310 2.05 -14.48 -0.30
C CYS A 310 3.56 -14.31 -0.51
N GLY A 311 4.32 -14.33 0.58
CA GLY A 311 5.78 -14.20 0.54
C GLY A 311 6.48 -15.46 0.01
N GLU A 312 7.71 -15.30 -0.46
CA GLU A 312 8.54 -16.42 -0.94
C GLU A 312 8.69 -17.53 0.10
N ARG A 313 8.80 -17.15 1.38
CA ARG A 313 9.01 -18.09 2.49
C ARG A 313 7.72 -18.71 3.01
N THR A 314 6.55 -18.30 2.52
CA THR A 314 5.23 -18.72 2.99
C THR A 314 4.30 -19.25 1.89
N ARG A 315 4.75 -19.32 0.63
CA ARG A 315 3.97 -19.78 -0.53
C ARG A 315 3.94 -21.30 -0.73
N GLN A 316 4.07 -22.11 0.33
CA GLN A 316 3.94 -23.56 0.22
C GLN A 316 2.51 -23.90 -0.22
N LEU A 317 2.35 -24.67 -1.31
CA LEU A 317 1.04 -24.93 -1.93
C LEU A 317 0.05 -25.62 -0.98
N ASP A 318 0.55 -26.39 -0.02
CA ASP A 318 -0.18 -27.08 1.04
C ASP A 318 -0.14 -26.35 2.41
N GLY A 319 0.47 -25.16 2.44
CA GLY A 319 0.69 -24.36 3.64
C GLY A 319 -0.51 -23.49 4.04
N ALA A 320 -0.46 -22.98 5.27
CA ALA A 320 -1.53 -22.19 5.86
C ALA A 320 -1.81 -20.88 5.13
N HIS A 321 -0.78 -20.17 4.66
CA HIS A 321 -0.95 -18.89 3.96
C HIS A 321 -1.68 -19.06 2.63
N VAL A 322 -1.35 -20.11 1.87
CA VAL A 322 -2.05 -20.42 0.61
C VAL A 322 -3.49 -20.86 0.90
N GLU A 323 -3.74 -21.65 1.94
CA GLU A 323 -5.11 -22.02 2.35
C GLU A 323 -5.96 -20.80 2.77
N PHE A 324 -5.37 -19.85 3.51
CA PHE A 324 -6.05 -18.62 3.88
C PHE A 324 -6.40 -17.77 2.65
N LEU A 325 -5.39 -17.47 1.82
CA LEU A 325 -5.55 -16.63 0.63
C LEU A 325 -6.51 -17.24 -0.40
N LYS A 326 -6.60 -18.57 -0.48
CA LYS A 326 -7.51 -19.29 -1.39
C LYS A 326 -8.98 -18.94 -1.19
N GLY A 327 -9.41 -18.55 0.01
CA GLY A 327 -10.83 -18.32 0.31
C GLY A 327 -11.24 -16.87 0.53
N ILE A 328 -10.31 -15.92 0.49
CA ILE A 328 -10.62 -14.50 0.40
C ILE A 328 -10.72 -14.07 -1.07
N SER A 329 -11.47 -13.01 -1.33
CA SER A 329 -11.75 -12.50 -2.69
C SER A 329 -10.95 -11.25 -3.04
N ASN A 330 -9.96 -10.89 -2.23
CA ASN A 330 -9.02 -9.82 -2.56
C ASN A 330 -8.16 -10.22 -3.77
N PRO A 331 -7.74 -9.26 -4.61
CA PRO A 331 -6.68 -9.52 -5.58
C PRO A 331 -5.37 -9.95 -4.89
N LEU A 332 -4.66 -10.90 -5.52
CA LEU A 332 -3.47 -11.53 -4.97
C LEU A 332 -2.22 -11.26 -5.81
N GLY A 333 -1.03 -11.18 -5.17
CA GLY A 333 0.27 -11.03 -5.83
C GLY A 333 1.27 -12.17 -5.53
N ILE A 334 2.25 -12.38 -6.42
CA ILE A 334 3.39 -13.30 -6.26
C ILE A 334 4.68 -12.57 -6.70
N LYS A 335 5.79 -12.80 -5.99
CA LYS A 335 7.10 -12.16 -6.27
C LYS A 335 7.76 -12.70 -7.54
N ALA A 336 8.32 -11.81 -8.36
CA ALA A 336 9.11 -12.13 -9.56
C ALA A 336 10.17 -11.04 -9.83
N GLU A 337 11.14 -11.33 -10.70
CA GLU A 337 12.18 -10.37 -11.11
C GLU A 337 11.78 -9.61 -12.39
N VAL A 338 12.05 -8.30 -12.44
CA VAL A 338 11.56 -7.36 -13.48
C VAL A 338 12.06 -7.68 -14.90
N ARG A 339 13.35 -8.01 -15.09
CA ARG A 339 13.89 -8.24 -16.44
C ARG A 339 13.34 -9.52 -17.04
N ALA A 340 13.49 -10.63 -16.31
CA ALA A 340 12.94 -11.91 -16.70
C ALA A 340 11.42 -11.83 -16.95
N PHE A 341 10.69 -11.07 -16.13
CA PHE A 341 9.26 -10.84 -16.30
C PHE A 341 8.92 -10.26 -17.69
N PHE A 342 9.53 -9.14 -18.09
CA PHE A 342 9.25 -8.57 -19.42
C PHE A 342 9.72 -9.48 -20.55
N ASP A 343 10.92 -10.06 -20.45
CA ASP A 343 11.50 -10.86 -21.52
C ASP A 343 10.68 -12.14 -21.78
N VAL A 344 10.16 -12.80 -20.75
CA VAL A 344 9.23 -13.93 -20.88
C VAL A 344 7.93 -13.47 -21.54
N HIS A 345 7.34 -12.36 -21.12
CA HIS A 345 6.13 -11.83 -21.74
C HIS A 345 6.34 -11.45 -23.21
N ASP A 346 7.52 -10.92 -23.58
CA ASP A 346 7.87 -10.56 -24.96
C ASP A 346 7.96 -11.83 -25.82
N GLN A 347 8.56 -12.91 -25.31
CA GLN A 347 8.71 -14.19 -26.01
C GLN A 347 7.37 -14.93 -26.16
N GLU A 348 6.56 -14.95 -25.11
CA GLU A 348 5.28 -15.68 -25.08
C GLU A 348 4.10 -14.89 -25.68
N GLY A 349 4.33 -13.65 -26.13
CA GLY A 349 3.28 -12.79 -26.69
C GLY A 349 2.19 -12.40 -25.68
N SER A 350 2.49 -12.43 -24.38
CA SER A 350 1.57 -12.14 -23.29
C SER A 350 1.80 -10.74 -22.69
N HIS A 351 0.87 -10.27 -21.85
CA HIS A 351 0.90 -8.91 -21.30
C HIS A 351 1.59 -8.83 -19.93
N PRO A 352 2.63 -7.99 -19.78
CA PRO A 352 3.21 -7.69 -18.48
C PRO A 352 2.28 -6.75 -17.70
N GLY A 353 1.40 -7.30 -16.85
CA GLY A 353 0.33 -6.54 -16.18
C GLY A 353 0.79 -5.55 -15.09
N GLY A 354 2.00 -5.68 -14.53
CA GLY A 354 2.52 -4.69 -13.58
C GLY A 354 3.65 -5.17 -12.70
N ILE A 355 4.17 -4.24 -11.90
CA ILE A 355 5.33 -4.46 -11.02
C ILE A 355 5.07 -3.85 -9.64
N HIS A 356 5.43 -4.61 -8.61
CA HIS A 356 5.28 -4.24 -7.20
C HIS A 356 6.67 -4.20 -6.53
N LEU A 357 7.12 -3.02 -6.06
CA LEU A 357 8.51 -2.77 -5.65
C LEU A 357 8.64 -2.30 -4.20
N GLU A 358 9.74 -2.66 -3.53
CA GLU A 358 10.11 -2.00 -2.28
C GLU A 358 10.90 -0.71 -2.58
N MET A 359 10.34 0.45 -2.20
CA MET A 359 10.96 1.75 -2.44
C MET A 359 10.73 2.73 -1.29
N THR A 360 11.55 3.78 -1.22
CA THR A 360 11.39 4.89 -0.30
C THR A 360 11.69 6.23 -0.98
N GLY A 361 10.96 7.28 -0.60
CA GLY A 361 11.26 8.66 -1.01
C GLY A 361 12.50 9.25 -0.34
N GLN A 362 13.06 8.55 0.65
CA GLN A 362 14.27 8.96 1.35
C GLN A 362 15.53 8.64 0.54
N ASN A 363 16.58 9.46 0.73
CA ASN A 363 17.88 9.24 0.11
C ASN A 363 18.70 8.21 0.91
N VAL A 364 18.45 6.92 0.64
CA VAL A 364 19.07 5.76 1.30
C VAL A 364 20.11 5.05 0.41
N THR A 365 21.03 4.31 1.04
CA THR A 365 22.05 3.48 0.38
C THR A 365 21.79 2.00 0.67
N GLU A 366 20.61 1.50 0.28
CA GLU A 366 20.18 0.13 0.59
C GLU A 366 20.41 -0.83 -0.58
N CYS A 367 20.14 -0.41 -1.82
CA CYS A 367 20.44 -1.17 -3.04
C CYS A 367 21.71 -0.65 -3.71
N ILE A 368 22.60 -1.55 -4.12
CA ILE A 368 23.78 -1.21 -4.94
C ILE A 368 23.39 -0.85 -6.38
N GLY A 369 24.24 -0.07 -7.06
CA GLY A 369 24.04 0.37 -8.43
C GLY A 369 23.09 1.58 -8.56
N GLY A 370 22.48 1.72 -9.73
CA GLY A 370 21.77 2.94 -10.13
C GLY A 370 22.72 4.05 -10.59
N SER A 371 22.13 5.14 -11.09
CA SER A 371 22.87 6.24 -11.70
C SER A 371 23.83 7.00 -10.76
N ARG A 372 23.40 7.32 -9.53
CA ARG A 372 24.33 7.60 -8.42
C ARG A 372 24.82 6.24 -7.96
N THR A 373 25.90 5.75 -8.55
CA THR A 373 26.45 4.42 -8.26
C THR A 373 26.62 4.22 -6.76
N VAL A 374 25.68 3.52 -6.12
CA VAL A 374 25.80 3.08 -4.74
C VAL A 374 26.68 1.84 -4.76
N THR A 375 27.85 1.93 -4.14
CA THR A 375 28.78 0.81 -4.02
C THR A 375 28.50 0.02 -2.74
N PHE A 376 29.18 -1.12 -2.58
CA PHE A 376 29.09 -1.90 -1.35
C PHE A 376 29.55 -1.11 -0.12
N ASP A 377 30.57 -0.26 -0.29
CA ASP A 377 31.14 0.55 0.80
C ASP A 377 30.18 1.65 1.26
N ASP A 378 29.27 2.09 0.38
CA ASP A 378 28.29 3.13 0.68
C ASP A 378 27.13 2.62 1.56
N LEU A 379 26.93 1.30 1.65
CA LEU A 379 25.78 0.72 2.35
C LEU A 379 25.76 1.15 3.82
N GLY A 380 26.91 1.16 4.51
CA GLY A 380 27.01 1.54 5.91
C GLY A 380 26.63 2.99 6.24
N SER A 381 26.47 3.86 5.23
CA SER A 381 26.20 5.29 5.46
C SER A 381 24.74 5.59 5.80
N ARG A 382 23.78 4.94 5.13
CA ARG A 382 22.33 5.20 5.24
C ARG A 382 21.47 3.94 5.04
N TYR A 383 21.93 2.81 5.56
CA TYR A 383 21.12 1.58 5.63
C TYR A 383 20.15 1.67 6.82
N HIS A 384 18.91 2.08 6.55
CA HIS A 384 17.91 2.34 7.61
C HIS A 384 16.89 1.21 7.78
N THR A 385 16.90 0.21 6.90
CA THR A 385 15.96 -0.92 6.96
C THR A 385 16.54 -2.08 7.76
N HIS A 386 15.70 -2.72 8.58
CA HIS A 386 15.98 -4.02 9.21
C HIS A 386 15.55 -5.21 8.32
N CYS A 387 15.10 -4.93 7.10
CA CYS A 387 14.46 -5.88 6.18
C CYS A 387 15.23 -5.95 4.85
N ASP A 388 14.52 -6.26 3.77
CA ASP A 388 15.05 -6.19 2.41
C ASP A 388 15.44 -4.73 2.06
N PRO A 389 16.50 -4.54 1.25
CA PRO A 389 16.93 -3.22 0.82
C PRO A 389 15.91 -2.59 -0.12
N ARG A 390 15.60 -1.31 0.09
CA ARG A 390 14.63 -0.56 -0.72
C ARG A 390 15.36 0.20 -1.83
N LEU A 391 14.69 0.32 -2.97
CA LEU A 391 15.10 1.29 -3.97
C LEU A 391 14.98 2.71 -3.38
N ASN A 392 16.05 3.48 -3.45
CA ASN A 392 15.94 4.90 -3.18
C ASN A 392 15.18 5.59 -4.31
N ALA A 393 14.90 6.87 -4.11
CA ALA A 393 13.99 7.58 -4.99
C ALA A 393 14.59 7.81 -6.40
N SER A 394 15.91 7.99 -6.53
CA SER A 394 16.61 8.05 -7.84
C SER A 394 16.55 6.71 -8.58
N GLN A 395 16.85 5.59 -7.89
CA GLN A 395 16.76 4.24 -8.46
C GLN A 395 15.33 3.90 -8.88
N SER A 396 14.34 4.33 -8.10
CA SER A 396 12.92 4.16 -8.43
C SER A 396 12.51 4.94 -9.68
N LEU A 397 13.03 6.16 -9.84
CA LEU A 397 12.81 7.00 -11.02
C LEU A 397 13.45 6.41 -12.27
N GLU A 398 14.70 5.95 -12.16
CA GLU A 398 15.42 5.28 -13.25
C GLU A 398 14.64 4.06 -13.76
N LEU A 399 14.20 3.19 -12.83
CA LEU A 399 13.42 2.01 -13.16
C LEU A 399 12.08 2.37 -13.81
N ALA A 400 11.41 3.42 -13.33
CA ALA A 400 10.16 3.91 -13.92
C ALA A 400 10.34 4.33 -15.39
N PHE A 401 11.43 5.02 -15.73
CA PHE A 401 11.75 5.38 -17.11
C PHE A 401 12.02 4.16 -17.99
N ILE A 402 12.78 3.18 -17.49
CA ILE A 402 13.06 1.93 -18.21
C ILE A 402 11.76 1.19 -18.54
N ILE A 403 10.85 1.08 -17.55
CA ILE A 403 9.54 0.45 -17.72
C ILE A 403 8.70 1.22 -18.75
N ALA A 404 8.61 2.55 -18.63
CA ALA A 404 7.83 3.38 -19.54
C ALA A 404 8.30 3.25 -20.99
N GLU A 405 9.62 3.18 -21.23
CA GLU A 405 10.17 2.99 -22.57
C GLU A 405 9.81 1.61 -23.16
N ARG A 406 9.87 0.54 -22.36
CA ARG A 406 9.45 -0.80 -22.80
C ARG A 406 7.97 -0.86 -23.14
N LEU A 407 7.10 -0.27 -22.31
CA LEU A 407 5.66 -0.19 -22.56
C LEU A 407 5.35 0.56 -23.86
N ARG A 408 6.01 1.71 -24.08
CA ARG A 408 5.85 2.50 -25.31
C ARG A 408 6.28 1.73 -26.56
N LYS A 409 7.43 1.06 -26.51
CA LYS A 409 7.94 0.24 -27.62
C LYS A 409 6.94 -0.84 -28.04
N ARG A 410 6.35 -1.56 -27.06
CA ARG A 410 5.30 -2.55 -27.34
C ARG A 410 4.08 -1.92 -27.99
N ARG A 411 3.53 -0.84 -27.42
CA ARG A 411 2.36 -0.15 -27.96
C ARG A 411 2.55 0.29 -29.42
N MET A 412 3.71 0.87 -29.74
CA MET A 412 4.05 1.28 -31.11
C MET A 412 4.26 0.10 -32.05
N GLY A 413 4.89 -0.98 -31.58
CA GLY A 413 5.05 -2.23 -32.35
C GLY A 413 3.71 -2.88 -32.72
N THR A 414 2.77 -2.95 -31.78
CA THR A 414 1.42 -3.48 -32.02
C THR A 414 0.64 -2.63 -33.04
N GLN A 415 0.74 -1.29 -32.97
CA GLN A 415 0.09 -0.39 -33.93
C GLN A 415 0.62 -0.60 -35.36
N HIS A 416 1.93 -0.83 -35.51
CA HIS A 416 2.56 -1.07 -36.81
C HIS A 416 2.12 -2.41 -37.44
N LEU A 417 1.93 -3.46 -36.62
CA LEU A 417 1.41 -4.73 -37.10
C LEU A 417 -0.04 -4.60 -37.56
N LEU A 418 -0.89 -3.90 -36.78
CA LEU A 418 -2.29 -3.67 -37.14
C LEU A 418 -2.45 -2.86 -38.44
N SER A 419 -1.58 -1.87 -38.68
CA SER A 419 -1.60 -1.06 -39.91
C SER A 419 -1.11 -1.80 -41.16
N LEU A 420 -0.38 -2.91 -41.02
CA LEU A 420 0.06 -3.76 -42.13
C LEU A 420 -0.95 -4.85 -42.49
N SER A 421 -1.90 -5.12 -41.59
CA SER A 421 -2.98 -6.12 -41.77
C SER A 421 -4.30 -5.53 -42.27
N LEU A 422 -4.35 -4.21 -42.48
CA LEU A 422 -5.42 -3.47 -43.18
C LEU A 422 -4.91 -3.06 -44.56
#